data_AF-A0A8T7GST6-F1
#
_entry.id   AF-A0A8T7GST6-F1
#
_cell.length_a   1.000
_cell.length_b   1.000
_cell.length_c   1.000
_cell.angle_alpha   90.00
_cell.angle_beta   90.00
_cell.angle_gamma   90.00
#
_symmetry.space_group_name_H-M   'P 1'
#
loop_
_entity.id
_entity.type
_entity.pdbx_description
1 polymer ?
#
loop_
_entity_poly.entity_id
_entity_poly.type
_entity_poly.pdbx_seq_one_letter_code
_entity_poly.pdbx_strand_id
1 'polypeptide(L)'
;MEELERVRLQGSGGRLGAVYAAVVALAFVDLALGVYAALKGPFPLMPPIGAPTAYRNIYIHIPMAWASYILYTGAFVSALLYLKTSSEKWDRYVRSFVLLGTVYAAFTLVSGMAWASESWGKAWTWDPRETAVLLLLLAYLVYFVLRSSIPDPDRAASLSAAYAVAAYSMVPVSFLAPRLAESFHPTSSEFGQFMGSPEVMAIFGPKVLISTVMALLLAYATAQRLAGAPAPGWLRPAALLLIAAGVASGAYVALPYLSGGVDRVVSAGLTADGKLAWVELAHGGRVEFNPPIESPVQPASVDVNGTVLPSIVKHVVSVSDGSLRVVTHWSVALNLAAYAVATGVVLLLLSSRRLPRSISGSR
;
A
#
# COMPACT_ATOMS: atom_id res chain seq x y z
N MET A 1 35.51 -8.01 22.39
CA MET A 1 34.69 -7.56 21.24
C MET A 1 33.21 -7.81 21.50
N GLU A 2 32.80 -9.05 21.74
CA GLU A 2 31.39 -9.42 22.02
C GLU A 2 30.78 -8.74 23.26
N GLU A 3 31.59 -8.55 24.32
CA GLU A 3 31.17 -7.87 25.56
C GLU A 3 31.02 -6.34 25.37
N LEU A 4 31.89 -5.73 24.56
CA LEU A 4 31.79 -4.32 24.17
C LEU A 4 30.57 -4.06 23.27
N GLU A 5 30.21 -5.02 22.42
CA GLU A 5 29.00 -4.96 21.60
C GLU A 5 27.74 -5.12 22.45
N ARG A 6 27.74 -6.02 23.46
CA ARG A 6 26.65 -6.13 24.45
C ARG A 6 26.46 -4.85 25.27
N VAL A 7 27.54 -4.24 25.76
CA VAL A 7 27.48 -2.97 26.53
C VAL A 7 26.98 -1.82 25.64
N ARG A 8 27.42 -1.76 24.37
CA ARG A 8 26.90 -0.79 23.39
C ARG A 8 25.42 -0.99 23.09
N LEU A 9 24.95 -2.24 23.01
CA LEU A 9 23.54 -2.59 22.82
C LEU A 9 22.71 -2.27 24.07
N GLN A 10 23.24 -2.45 25.28
CA GLN A 10 22.59 -2.03 26.53
C GLN A 10 22.40 -0.51 26.61
N GLY A 11 23.39 0.29 26.21
CA GLY A 11 23.26 1.76 26.10
C GLY A 11 22.31 2.21 24.97
N SER A 12 22.04 1.35 23.98
CA SER A 12 21.14 1.63 22.86
C SER A 12 19.66 1.31 23.15
N GLY A 13 19.35 0.64 24.27
CA GLY A 13 17.99 0.19 24.60
C GLY A 13 16.97 1.33 24.63
N GLY A 14 17.34 2.50 25.16
CA GLY A 14 16.49 3.69 25.15
C GLY A 14 16.26 4.26 23.73
N ARG A 15 17.29 4.26 22.87
CA ARG A 15 17.18 4.73 21.48
C ARG A 15 16.33 3.80 20.63
N LEU A 16 16.49 2.48 20.77
CA LEU A 16 15.70 1.50 20.04
C LEU A 16 14.24 1.47 20.52
N GLY A 17 14.00 1.65 21.83
CA GLY A 17 12.66 1.85 22.38
C GLY A 17 11.94 3.05 21.75
N ALA A 18 12.65 4.18 21.59
CA ALA A 18 12.11 5.36 20.91
C ALA A 18 11.81 5.10 19.42
N VAL A 19 12.65 4.33 18.71
CA VAL A 19 12.36 3.91 17.33
C VAL A 19 11.07 3.09 17.25
N TYR A 20 10.89 2.10 18.12
CA TYR A 20 9.63 1.34 18.15
C TYR A 20 8.43 2.24 18.45
N ALA A 21 8.57 3.18 19.38
CA ALA A 21 7.48 4.10 19.73
C ALA A 21 7.13 5.00 18.53
N ALA A 22 8.13 5.51 17.82
CA ALA A 22 7.94 6.29 16.60
C ALA A 22 7.25 5.46 15.51
N VAL A 23 7.68 4.21 15.27
CA VAL A 23 7.03 3.34 14.28
C VAL A 23 5.57 3.09 14.61
N VAL A 24 5.26 2.78 15.87
CA VAL A 24 3.87 2.54 16.30
C VAL A 24 3.03 3.82 16.17
N ALA A 25 3.56 4.97 16.59
CA ALA A 25 2.87 6.25 16.44
C ALA A 25 2.60 6.57 14.96
N LEU A 26 3.61 6.43 14.10
CA LEU A 26 3.48 6.63 12.66
C LEU A 26 2.46 5.66 12.05
N ALA A 27 2.42 4.40 12.48
CA ALA A 27 1.46 3.42 11.99
C ALA A 27 0.00 3.81 12.32
N PHE A 28 -0.25 4.31 13.54
CA PHE A 28 -1.59 4.79 13.92
C PHE A 28 -1.97 6.09 13.21
N VAL A 29 -1.04 7.03 13.07
CA VAL A 29 -1.26 8.28 12.29
C VAL A 29 -1.54 7.94 10.84
N ASP A 30 -0.79 7.02 10.25
CA ASP A 30 -0.99 6.60 8.87
C ASP A 30 -2.32 5.87 8.70
N LEU A 31 -2.70 4.99 9.63
CA LEU A 31 -4.03 4.36 9.62
C LEU A 31 -5.15 5.42 9.68
N ALA A 32 -5.05 6.40 10.58
CA ALA A 32 -6.03 7.47 10.71
C ALA A 32 -6.15 8.32 9.43
N LEU A 33 -5.01 8.71 8.84
CA LEU A 33 -4.99 9.38 7.54
C LEU A 33 -5.53 8.49 6.42
N GLY A 34 -5.38 7.17 6.53
CA GLY A 34 -5.89 6.20 5.56
C GLY A 34 -7.40 6.07 5.61
N VAL A 35 -7.97 6.03 6.82
CA VAL A 35 -9.42 6.10 7.04
C VAL A 35 -9.96 7.42 6.48
N TYR A 36 -9.32 8.55 6.80
CA TYR A 36 -9.72 9.84 6.28
C TYR A 36 -9.70 9.87 4.74
N ALA A 37 -8.61 9.41 4.12
CA ALA A 37 -8.50 9.32 2.65
C ALA A 37 -9.53 8.37 2.04
N ALA A 38 -9.83 7.24 2.68
CA ALA A 38 -10.83 6.28 2.22
C ALA A 38 -12.25 6.87 2.21
N LEU A 39 -12.57 7.78 3.14
CA LEU A 39 -13.91 8.36 3.28
C LEU A 39 -14.06 9.70 2.55
N LYS A 40 -13.01 10.52 2.59
CA LYS A 40 -13.03 11.94 2.19
C LYS A 40 -11.97 12.30 1.16
N GLY A 41 -11.06 11.39 0.82
CA GLY A 41 -10.04 11.63 -0.19
C GLY A 41 -10.67 11.99 -1.54
N PRO A 42 -10.15 13.01 -2.23
CA PRO A 42 -10.56 13.30 -3.60
C PRO A 42 -10.32 12.10 -4.53
N PHE A 43 -11.03 12.07 -5.64
CA PHE A 43 -10.89 11.05 -6.69
C PHE A 43 -11.27 11.68 -8.05
N PRO A 44 -10.77 11.13 -9.18
CA PRO A 44 -11.17 11.60 -10.49
C PRO A 44 -12.66 11.32 -10.73
N LEU A 45 -13.42 12.33 -11.18
CA LEU A 45 -14.87 12.23 -11.38
C LEU A 45 -15.24 11.26 -12.51
N MET A 46 -14.46 11.27 -13.60
CA MET A 46 -14.71 10.47 -14.80
C MET A 46 -13.43 9.72 -15.19
N PRO A 47 -13.07 8.62 -14.50
CA PRO A 47 -11.95 7.81 -14.91
C PRO A 47 -12.30 7.07 -16.23
N PRO A 48 -11.29 6.79 -17.07
CA PRO A 48 -11.49 6.01 -18.29
C PRO A 48 -12.15 4.66 -17.99
N ILE A 49 -11.70 3.99 -16.93
CA ILE A 49 -12.11 2.64 -16.53
C ILE A 49 -12.33 2.56 -15.03
N GLY A 50 -13.29 1.72 -14.59
CA GLY A 50 -13.59 1.50 -13.17
C GLY A 50 -14.51 2.51 -12.49
N ALA A 51 -14.72 2.30 -11.18
CA ALA A 51 -15.41 3.24 -10.31
C ALA A 51 -14.49 4.41 -9.88
N PRO A 52 -14.98 5.66 -9.93
CA PRO A 52 -14.30 6.84 -9.38
C PRO A 52 -13.77 6.64 -7.95
N THR A 53 -14.62 6.14 -7.05
CA THR A 53 -14.25 5.98 -5.63
C THR A 53 -13.21 4.89 -5.38
N ALA A 54 -12.96 3.99 -6.35
CA ALA A 54 -11.88 3.00 -6.27
C ALA A 54 -10.49 3.65 -6.34
N TYR A 55 -10.36 4.83 -6.97
CA TYR A 55 -9.10 5.57 -7.03
C TYR A 55 -8.61 6.04 -5.66
N ARG A 56 -9.43 6.01 -4.60
CA ARG A 56 -8.93 6.25 -3.24
C ARG A 56 -7.89 5.20 -2.79
N ASN A 57 -7.77 4.08 -3.50
CA ASN A 57 -6.66 3.14 -3.33
C ASN A 57 -5.29 3.77 -3.54
N ILE A 58 -5.16 4.84 -4.33
CA ILE A 58 -3.86 5.52 -4.54
C ILE A 58 -3.25 6.00 -3.22
N TYR A 59 -4.06 6.37 -2.23
CA TYR A 59 -3.58 6.81 -0.91
C TYR A 59 -3.07 5.66 -0.06
N ILE A 60 -3.23 4.40 -0.49
CA ILE A 60 -2.77 3.21 0.25
C ILE A 60 -1.74 2.46 -0.59
N HIS A 61 -2.12 2.07 -1.81
CA HIS A 61 -1.32 1.25 -2.72
C HIS A 61 0.00 1.94 -3.12
N ILE A 62 -0.06 3.21 -3.55
CA ILE A 62 1.11 3.91 -4.08
C ILE A 62 2.16 4.20 -2.99
N PRO A 63 1.80 4.68 -1.78
CA PRO A 63 2.75 4.79 -0.67
C PRO A 63 3.50 3.49 -0.35
N MET A 64 2.84 2.33 -0.53
CA MET A 64 3.47 1.02 -0.31
C MET A 64 4.41 0.64 -1.46
N ALA A 65 4.00 0.90 -2.70
CA ALA A 65 4.86 0.69 -3.88
C ALA A 65 6.15 1.50 -3.76
N TRP A 66 6.05 2.80 -3.42
CA TRP A 66 7.19 3.67 -3.19
C TRP A 66 8.08 3.19 -2.05
N ALA A 67 7.50 2.83 -0.91
CA ALA A 67 8.28 2.30 0.21
C ALA A 67 9.03 1.02 -0.17
N SER A 68 8.43 0.13 -0.97
CA SER A 68 9.12 -1.07 -1.48
C SER A 68 10.37 -0.72 -2.30
N TYR A 69 10.27 0.25 -3.22
CA TYR A 69 11.41 0.68 -4.03
C TYR A 69 12.50 1.33 -3.18
N ILE A 70 12.15 2.19 -2.21
CA ILE A 70 13.12 2.79 -1.29
C ILE A 70 13.84 1.72 -0.46
N LEU A 71 13.12 0.70 0.01
CA LEU A 71 13.71 -0.41 0.73
C LEU A 71 14.66 -1.22 -0.17
N TYR A 72 14.29 -1.51 -1.41
CA TYR A 72 15.17 -2.18 -2.36
C TYR A 72 16.41 -1.36 -2.73
N THR A 73 16.28 -0.02 -2.83
CA THR A 73 17.44 0.88 -2.95
C THR A 73 18.34 0.81 -1.72
N GLY A 74 17.75 0.76 -0.52
CA GLY A 74 18.47 0.54 0.74
C GLY A 74 19.23 -0.79 0.76
N ALA A 75 18.62 -1.86 0.24
CA ALA A 75 19.27 -3.16 0.07
C ALA A 75 20.45 -3.08 -0.91
N PHE A 76 20.25 -2.43 -2.07
CA PHE A 76 21.29 -2.23 -3.08
C PHE A 76 22.51 -1.49 -2.51
N VAL A 77 22.30 -0.34 -1.84
CA VAL A 77 23.39 0.43 -1.23
C VAL A 77 24.08 -0.37 -0.13
N SER A 78 23.31 -1.04 0.74
CA SER A 78 23.88 -1.87 1.81
C SER A 78 24.69 -3.04 1.25
N ALA A 79 24.27 -3.63 0.12
CA ALA A 79 24.97 -4.72 -0.53
C ALA A 79 26.31 -4.26 -1.13
N LEU A 80 26.35 -3.10 -1.77
CA LEU A 80 27.61 -2.49 -2.24
C LEU A 80 28.57 -2.22 -1.08
N LEU A 81 28.05 -1.70 0.04
CA LEU A 81 28.85 -1.44 1.24
C LEU A 81 29.35 -2.75 1.88
N TYR A 82 28.53 -3.80 1.90
CA TYR A 82 28.96 -5.13 2.34
C TYR A 82 30.09 -5.66 1.45
N LEU A 83 29.92 -5.67 0.12
CA LEU A 83 30.94 -6.16 -0.81
C LEU A 83 32.27 -5.38 -0.71
N LYS A 84 32.21 -4.09 -0.34
CA LYS A 84 33.41 -3.26 -0.14
C LYS A 84 34.10 -3.51 1.20
N THR A 85 33.36 -3.84 2.26
CA THR A 85 33.87 -3.81 3.64
C THR A 85 33.84 -5.16 4.35
N SER A 86 33.13 -6.14 3.80
CA SER A 86 32.79 -7.42 4.42
C SER A 86 32.20 -7.30 5.83
N SER A 87 31.59 -6.15 6.17
CA SER A 87 31.07 -5.91 7.51
C SER A 87 29.70 -6.55 7.70
N GLU A 88 29.57 -7.40 8.72
CA GLU A 88 28.29 -8.03 9.10
C GLU A 88 27.16 -7.02 9.33
N LYS A 89 27.48 -5.79 9.73
CA LYS A 89 26.50 -4.71 9.87
C LYS A 89 25.73 -4.53 8.56
N TRP A 90 26.44 -4.43 7.44
CA TRP A 90 25.81 -4.19 6.14
C TRP A 90 25.04 -5.40 5.66
N ASP A 91 25.51 -6.63 5.94
CA ASP A 91 24.76 -7.85 5.68
C ASP A 91 23.39 -7.85 6.41
N ARG A 92 23.36 -7.47 7.69
CA ARG A 92 22.10 -7.32 8.44
C ARG A 92 21.16 -6.31 7.81
N TYR A 93 21.68 -5.19 7.30
CA TYR A 93 20.87 -4.21 6.58
C TYR A 93 20.34 -4.74 5.26
N VAL A 94 21.15 -5.43 4.44
CA VAL A 94 20.68 -6.07 3.19
C VAL A 94 19.49 -6.99 3.50
N ARG A 95 19.65 -7.90 4.47
CA ARG A 95 18.59 -8.83 4.86
C ARG A 95 17.31 -8.11 5.32
N SER A 96 17.46 -7.06 6.11
CA SER A 96 16.33 -6.30 6.65
C SER A 96 15.58 -5.54 5.56
N PHE A 97 16.31 -4.88 4.67
CA PHE A 97 15.75 -4.15 3.54
C PHE A 97 15.08 -5.09 2.54
N VAL A 98 15.71 -6.22 2.19
CA VAL A 98 15.10 -7.21 1.29
C VAL A 98 13.85 -7.82 1.90
N LEU A 99 13.87 -8.19 3.20
CA LEU A 99 12.69 -8.70 3.90
C LEU A 99 11.52 -7.74 3.85
N LEU A 100 11.73 -6.48 4.25
CA LEU A 100 10.63 -5.54 4.28
C LEU A 100 10.22 -5.11 2.87
N GLY A 101 11.18 -4.93 1.95
CA GLY A 101 10.90 -4.63 0.55
C GLY A 101 9.99 -5.69 -0.07
N THR A 102 10.25 -6.97 0.22
CA THR A 102 9.44 -8.11 -0.23
C THR A 102 8.04 -8.08 0.35
N VAL A 103 7.88 -7.78 1.65
CA VAL A 103 6.57 -7.64 2.30
C VAL A 103 5.77 -6.50 1.67
N TYR A 104 6.39 -5.33 1.47
CA TYR A 104 5.73 -4.17 0.85
C TYR A 104 5.40 -4.44 -0.62
N ALA A 105 6.28 -5.07 -1.39
CA ALA A 105 6.04 -5.42 -2.79
C ALA A 105 4.90 -6.44 -2.94
N ALA A 106 4.84 -7.44 -2.05
CA ALA A 106 3.73 -8.40 -2.02
C ALA A 106 2.40 -7.69 -1.72
N PHE A 107 2.41 -6.76 -0.75
CA PHE A 107 1.24 -5.93 -0.47
C PHE A 107 0.85 -5.06 -1.67
N THR A 108 1.81 -4.42 -2.33
CA THR A 108 1.57 -3.62 -3.55
C THR A 108 0.93 -4.48 -4.63
N LEU A 109 1.42 -5.69 -4.87
CA LEU A 109 0.84 -6.60 -5.86
C LEU A 109 -0.62 -6.91 -5.52
N VAL A 110 -0.89 -7.42 -4.31
CA VAL A 110 -2.25 -7.82 -3.88
C VAL A 110 -3.21 -6.63 -3.86
N SER A 111 -2.77 -5.49 -3.34
CA SER A 111 -3.61 -4.28 -3.30
C SER A 111 -3.90 -3.71 -4.67
N GLY A 112 -2.95 -3.85 -5.61
CA GLY A 112 -3.12 -3.52 -7.02
C GLY A 112 -4.15 -4.44 -7.68
N MET A 113 -4.05 -5.76 -7.47
CA MET A 113 -5.01 -6.74 -7.97
C MET A 113 -6.44 -6.46 -7.49
N ALA A 114 -6.61 -6.05 -6.22
CA ALA A 114 -7.92 -5.68 -5.68
C ALA A 114 -8.51 -4.43 -6.37
N TRP A 115 -7.68 -3.44 -6.72
CA TRP A 115 -8.11 -2.29 -7.52
C TRP A 115 -8.38 -2.67 -8.98
N ALA A 116 -7.53 -3.49 -9.60
CA ALA A 116 -7.66 -3.95 -10.98
C ALA A 116 -8.94 -4.79 -11.19
N SER A 117 -9.31 -5.63 -10.22
CA SER A 117 -10.57 -6.38 -10.26
C SER A 117 -11.79 -5.50 -10.51
N GLU A 118 -11.76 -4.29 -9.97
CA GLU A 118 -12.79 -3.29 -10.16
C GLU A 118 -12.55 -2.46 -11.42
N SER A 119 -11.35 -1.90 -11.56
CA SER A 119 -11.07 -0.93 -12.60
C SER A 119 -11.01 -1.56 -13.98
N TRP A 120 -10.52 -2.79 -14.07
CA TRP A 120 -10.25 -3.52 -15.32
C TRP A 120 -11.17 -4.74 -15.49
N GLY A 121 -12.05 -5.00 -14.50
CA GLY A 121 -12.97 -6.13 -14.48
C GLY A 121 -12.32 -7.49 -14.17
N LYS A 122 -11.00 -7.55 -13.96
CA LYS A 122 -10.25 -8.76 -13.58
C LYS A 122 -9.10 -8.40 -12.65
N ALA A 123 -8.86 -9.23 -11.65
CA ALA A 123 -7.78 -9.03 -10.68
C ALA A 123 -6.37 -9.22 -11.28
N TRP A 124 -6.27 -9.77 -12.49
CA TRP A 124 -5.01 -9.99 -13.20
C TRP A 124 -5.25 -9.97 -14.69
N THR A 125 -4.46 -9.18 -15.43
CA THR A 125 -4.59 -9.06 -16.89
C THR A 125 -3.27 -9.25 -17.64
N TRP A 126 -2.18 -9.61 -16.95
CA TRP A 126 -0.83 -9.61 -17.51
C TRP A 126 -0.41 -8.24 -18.04
N ASP A 127 -0.94 -7.17 -17.43
CA ASP A 127 -0.54 -5.81 -17.76
C ASP A 127 0.99 -5.64 -17.57
N PRO A 128 1.69 -4.85 -18.39
CA PRO A 128 3.14 -4.67 -18.26
C PRO A 128 3.59 -4.20 -16.87
N ARG A 129 2.80 -3.35 -16.19
CA ARG A 129 3.09 -2.96 -14.80
C ARG A 129 2.93 -4.13 -13.86
N GLU A 130 1.78 -4.81 -13.90
CA GLU A 130 1.48 -5.95 -13.02
C GLU A 130 2.57 -7.02 -13.14
N THR A 131 2.91 -7.39 -14.37
CA THR A 131 3.90 -8.40 -14.68
C THR A 131 5.29 -7.98 -14.18
N ALA A 132 5.69 -6.72 -14.39
CA ALA A 132 7.00 -6.26 -13.95
C ALA A 132 7.12 -6.21 -12.41
N VAL A 133 6.06 -5.85 -11.69
CA VAL A 133 6.04 -5.89 -10.22
C VAL A 133 6.05 -7.33 -9.71
N LEU A 134 5.34 -8.26 -10.36
CA LEU A 134 5.42 -9.70 -10.04
C LEU A 134 6.84 -10.23 -10.23
N LEU A 135 7.49 -9.95 -11.36
CA LEU A 135 8.86 -10.39 -11.62
C LEU A 135 9.85 -9.79 -10.62
N LEU A 136 9.66 -8.52 -10.24
CA LEU A 136 10.44 -7.88 -9.18
C LEU A 136 10.26 -8.59 -7.84
N LEU A 137 9.02 -8.93 -7.46
CA LEU A 137 8.75 -9.69 -6.24
C LEU A 137 9.42 -11.07 -6.29
N LEU A 138 9.30 -11.80 -7.40
CA LEU A 138 9.92 -13.10 -7.58
C LEU A 138 11.45 -13.03 -7.52
N ALA A 139 12.07 -12.01 -8.11
CA ALA A 139 13.51 -11.80 -8.01
C ALA A 139 13.96 -11.63 -6.54
N TYR A 140 13.26 -10.84 -5.74
CA TYR A 140 13.59 -10.71 -4.32
C TYR A 140 13.20 -11.94 -3.47
N LEU A 141 12.25 -12.78 -3.92
CA LEU A 141 12.02 -14.09 -3.30
C LEU A 141 13.19 -15.06 -3.54
N VAL A 142 13.79 -15.03 -4.73
CA VAL A 142 15.00 -15.83 -5.06
C VAL A 142 16.17 -15.48 -4.14
N TYR A 143 16.30 -14.23 -3.68
CA TYR A 143 17.32 -13.85 -2.69
C TYR A 143 17.27 -14.74 -1.43
N PHE A 144 16.08 -15.04 -0.90
CA PHE A 144 15.95 -15.91 0.29
C PHE A 144 16.32 -17.35 0.01
N VAL A 145 15.92 -17.86 -1.16
CA VAL A 145 16.26 -19.22 -1.61
C VAL A 145 17.77 -19.35 -1.78
N LEU A 146 18.40 -18.41 -2.48
CA LEU A 146 19.85 -18.37 -2.67
C LEU A 146 20.58 -18.38 -1.33
N ARG A 147 20.22 -17.45 -0.44
CA ARG A 147 20.90 -17.32 0.84
C ARG A 147 20.77 -18.58 1.70
N SER A 148 19.59 -19.17 1.77
CA SER A 148 19.33 -20.36 2.59
C SER A 148 19.95 -21.64 2.02
N SER A 149 20.23 -21.67 0.72
CA SER A 149 20.85 -22.82 0.04
C SER A 149 22.36 -22.96 0.28
N ILE A 150 23.03 -21.91 0.79
CA ILE A 150 24.49 -21.88 0.98
C ILE A 150 24.82 -22.16 2.45
N PRO A 151 25.52 -23.27 2.78
CA PRO A 151 25.81 -23.63 4.17
C PRO A 151 26.79 -22.70 4.87
N ASP A 152 27.77 -22.18 4.13
CA ASP A 152 28.81 -21.29 4.65
C ASP A 152 28.26 -19.86 4.78
N PRO A 153 28.21 -19.27 5.98
CA PRO A 153 27.52 -18.01 6.23
C PRO A 153 28.16 -16.82 5.51
N ASP A 154 29.49 -16.80 5.38
CA ASP A 154 30.24 -15.71 4.75
C ASP A 154 30.06 -15.73 3.23
N ARG A 155 30.12 -16.93 2.64
CA ARG A 155 29.81 -17.15 1.23
C ARG A 155 28.33 -16.87 0.93
N ALA A 156 27.43 -17.25 1.83
CA ALA A 156 26.00 -16.95 1.70
C ALA A 156 25.77 -15.44 1.68
N ALA A 157 26.38 -14.70 2.60
CA ALA A 157 26.30 -13.24 2.66
C ALA A 157 26.88 -12.58 1.40
N SER A 158 28.05 -13.00 0.94
CA SER A 158 28.70 -12.49 -0.27
C SER A 158 27.89 -12.71 -1.55
N LEU A 159 27.43 -13.94 -1.78
CA LEU A 159 26.62 -14.25 -2.97
C LEU A 159 25.25 -13.58 -2.91
N SER A 160 24.64 -13.49 -1.72
CA SER A 160 23.36 -12.79 -1.55
C SER A 160 23.48 -11.29 -1.79
N ALA A 161 24.57 -10.66 -1.33
CA ALA A 161 24.83 -9.24 -1.58
C ALA A 161 25.03 -8.97 -3.08
N ALA A 162 25.85 -9.77 -3.76
CA ALA A 162 26.02 -9.67 -5.21
C ALA A 162 24.68 -9.85 -5.96
N TYR A 163 23.86 -10.82 -5.53
CA TYR A 163 22.53 -11.02 -6.10
C TYR A 163 21.60 -9.82 -5.85
N ALA A 164 21.59 -9.25 -4.65
CA ALA A 164 20.77 -8.07 -4.33
C ALA A 164 21.14 -6.86 -5.19
N VAL A 165 22.42 -6.69 -5.53
CA VAL A 165 22.90 -5.67 -6.49
C VAL A 165 22.30 -5.91 -7.87
N ALA A 166 22.35 -7.15 -8.37
CA ALA A 166 21.78 -7.50 -9.67
C ALA A 166 20.25 -7.38 -9.71
N ALA A 167 19.56 -7.85 -8.67
CA ALA A 167 18.10 -7.82 -8.55
C ALA A 167 17.54 -6.38 -8.52
N TYR A 168 18.34 -5.40 -8.07
CA TYR A 168 17.94 -3.99 -8.10
C TYR A 168 17.63 -3.48 -9.51
N SER A 169 18.17 -4.11 -10.56
CA SER A 169 17.78 -3.81 -11.96
C SER A 169 16.29 -3.99 -12.24
N MET A 170 15.57 -4.81 -11.46
CA MET A 170 14.12 -4.96 -11.59
C MET A 170 13.36 -3.70 -11.19
N VAL A 171 13.92 -2.85 -10.31
CA VAL A 171 13.30 -1.58 -9.91
C VAL A 171 13.11 -0.66 -11.12
N PRO A 172 14.14 -0.26 -11.89
CA PRO A 172 13.92 0.54 -13.10
C PRO A 172 13.09 -0.19 -14.15
N VAL A 173 13.27 -1.51 -14.34
CA VAL A 173 12.42 -2.28 -15.27
C VAL A 173 10.94 -2.12 -14.95
N SER A 174 10.56 -2.13 -13.67
CA SER A 174 9.17 -1.92 -13.24
C SER A 174 8.60 -0.54 -13.61
N PHE A 175 9.45 0.48 -13.73
CA PHE A 175 9.04 1.81 -14.22
C PHE A 175 8.97 1.87 -15.75
N LEU A 176 9.90 1.20 -16.44
CA LEU A 176 9.94 1.22 -17.91
C LEU A 176 8.84 0.37 -18.54
N ALA A 177 8.50 -0.78 -17.97
CA ALA A 177 7.56 -1.74 -18.55
C ALA A 177 6.22 -1.13 -19.05
N PRO A 178 5.45 -0.36 -18.26
CA PRO A 178 4.19 0.23 -18.74
C PRO A 178 4.37 1.39 -19.73
N ARG A 179 5.60 1.83 -20.02
CA ARG A 179 5.90 2.86 -21.04
C ARG A 179 6.31 2.25 -22.37
N LEU A 180 6.70 0.98 -22.38
CA LEU A 180 7.22 0.28 -23.56
C LEU A 180 6.17 -0.62 -24.22
N ALA A 181 5.01 -0.80 -23.58
CA ALA A 181 3.90 -1.61 -24.06
C ALA A 181 2.57 -0.96 -23.69
N GLU A 182 1.50 -1.33 -24.39
CA GLU A 182 0.14 -0.90 -24.07
C GLU A 182 -0.25 -1.38 -22.66
N SER A 183 -0.79 -0.47 -21.86
CA SER A 183 -1.05 -0.72 -20.43
C SER A 183 -2.34 -0.04 -20.00
N PHE A 184 -3.13 -0.73 -19.18
CA PHE A 184 -4.30 -0.16 -18.50
C PHE A 184 -3.91 0.66 -17.27
N HIS A 185 -2.65 0.58 -16.84
CA HIS A 185 -2.15 1.35 -15.72
C HIS A 185 -2.15 2.84 -16.06
N PRO A 186 -2.66 3.73 -15.18
CA PRO A 186 -2.63 5.16 -15.40
C PRO A 186 -1.24 5.65 -15.79
N THR A 187 -1.20 6.47 -16.84
CA THR A 187 0.04 7.07 -17.34
C THR A 187 0.60 8.06 -16.32
N SER A 188 1.88 8.42 -16.47
CA SER A 188 2.48 9.44 -15.61
C SER A 188 1.89 10.83 -15.81
N SER A 189 1.31 11.10 -16.99
CA SER A 189 0.61 12.36 -17.24
C SER A 189 -0.73 12.41 -16.49
N GLU A 190 -1.55 11.36 -16.60
CA GLU A 190 -2.82 11.26 -15.86
C GLU A 190 -2.59 11.28 -14.34
N PHE A 191 -1.59 10.54 -13.87
CA PHE A 191 -1.18 10.59 -12.47
C PHE A 191 -0.73 12.00 -12.07
N GLY A 192 0.12 12.65 -12.88
CA GLY A 192 0.61 14.00 -12.62
C GLY A 192 -0.50 15.05 -12.55
N GLN A 193 -1.50 14.98 -13.44
CA GLN A 193 -2.67 15.86 -13.41
C GLN A 193 -3.47 15.70 -12.11
N PHE A 194 -3.75 14.45 -11.72
CA PHE A 194 -4.47 14.18 -10.48
C PHE A 194 -3.68 14.64 -9.24
N MET A 195 -2.37 14.40 -9.24
CA MET A 195 -1.46 14.86 -8.18
C MET A 195 -1.24 16.38 -8.19
N GLY A 196 -1.67 17.10 -9.23
CA GLY A 196 -1.60 18.56 -9.28
C GLY A 196 -2.59 19.27 -8.35
N SER A 197 -3.65 18.59 -7.88
CA SER A 197 -4.61 19.15 -6.93
C SER A 197 -3.96 19.36 -5.54
N PRO A 198 -4.05 20.57 -4.96
CA PRO A 198 -3.59 20.84 -3.61
C PRO A 198 -4.27 19.93 -2.57
N GLU A 199 -5.58 19.65 -2.72
CA GLU A 199 -6.31 18.78 -1.80
C GLU A 199 -5.80 17.34 -1.85
N VAL A 200 -5.49 16.84 -3.05
CA VAL A 200 -4.90 15.51 -3.24
C VAL A 200 -3.52 15.44 -2.57
N MET A 201 -2.65 16.43 -2.83
CA MET A 201 -1.29 16.45 -2.29
C MET A 201 -1.24 16.61 -0.78
N ALA A 202 -2.18 17.36 -0.18
CA ALA A 202 -2.26 17.55 1.26
C ALA A 202 -2.49 16.23 2.02
N ILE A 203 -3.08 15.22 1.37
CA ILE A 203 -3.27 13.88 1.93
C ILE A 203 -2.15 12.94 1.48
N PHE A 204 -1.90 12.89 0.17
CA PHE A 204 -0.98 11.94 -0.44
C PHE A 204 0.49 12.18 -0.05
N GLY A 205 0.93 13.43 0.02
CA GLY A 205 2.31 13.78 0.38
C GLY A 205 2.68 13.26 1.77
N PRO A 206 1.94 13.62 2.83
CA PRO A 206 2.16 13.08 4.18
C PRO A 206 2.08 11.56 4.23
N LYS A 207 1.14 10.94 3.49
CA LYS A 207 1.01 9.49 3.36
C LYS A 207 2.28 8.81 2.86
N VAL A 208 2.84 9.30 1.75
CA VAL A 208 4.10 8.78 1.20
C VAL A 208 5.28 9.01 2.14
N LEU A 209 5.35 10.19 2.78
CA LEU A 209 6.42 10.50 3.72
C LEU A 209 6.37 9.58 4.95
N ILE A 210 5.20 9.45 5.58
CA ILE A 210 5.01 8.62 6.77
C ILE A 210 5.30 7.15 6.43
N SER A 211 4.76 6.62 5.33
CA SER A 211 5.02 5.23 4.94
C SER A 211 6.49 4.96 4.68
N THR A 212 7.19 5.91 4.04
CA THR A 212 8.63 5.80 3.73
C THR A 212 9.47 5.84 5.00
N VAL A 213 9.24 6.81 5.88
CA VAL A 213 9.96 6.92 7.16
C VAL A 213 9.68 5.69 8.02
N MET A 214 8.42 5.26 8.12
CA MET A 214 8.05 4.06 8.88
C MET A 214 8.73 2.81 8.32
N ALA A 215 8.75 2.62 7.00
CA ALA A 215 9.44 1.51 6.33
C ALA A 215 10.95 1.48 6.65
N LEU A 216 11.62 2.63 6.57
CA LEU A 216 13.04 2.76 6.90
C LEU A 216 13.32 2.48 8.38
N LEU A 217 12.47 2.97 9.29
CA LEU A 217 12.58 2.70 10.73
C LEU A 217 12.33 1.23 11.06
N LEU A 218 11.36 0.59 10.40
CA LEU A 218 11.11 -0.85 10.51
C LEU A 218 12.31 -1.67 9.99
N ALA A 219 12.91 -1.28 8.87
CA ALA A 219 14.11 -1.93 8.34
C ALA A 219 15.30 -1.78 9.31
N TYR A 220 15.47 -0.58 9.88
CA TYR A 220 16.46 -0.34 10.93
C TYR A 220 16.22 -1.21 12.16
N ALA A 221 14.98 -1.23 12.69
CA ALA A 221 14.62 -2.04 13.85
C ALA A 221 14.83 -3.53 13.59
N THR A 222 14.50 -4.00 12.40
CA THR A 222 14.75 -5.38 11.94
C THR A 222 16.25 -5.69 11.95
N ALA A 223 17.10 -4.79 11.45
CA ALA A 223 18.55 -4.97 11.47
C ALA A 223 19.10 -5.04 12.89
N GLN A 224 18.55 -4.25 13.82
CA GLN A 224 18.92 -4.33 15.25
C GLN A 224 18.44 -5.64 15.89
N ARG A 225 17.24 -6.13 15.54
CA ARG A 225 16.76 -7.45 16.02
C ARG A 225 17.65 -8.58 15.50
N LEU A 226 18.12 -8.52 14.26
CA LEU A 226 19.10 -9.46 13.70
C LEU A 226 20.46 -9.40 14.42
N ALA A 227 20.83 -8.25 14.98
CA ALA A 227 22.01 -8.08 15.83
C ALA A 227 21.80 -8.55 17.28
N GLY A 228 20.62 -9.11 17.61
CA GLY A 228 20.31 -9.59 18.95
C GLY A 228 19.72 -8.55 19.91
N ALA A 229 19.45 -7.32 19.46
CA ALA A 229 18.85 -6.29 20.31
C ALA A 229 17.44 -6.72 20.77
N PRO A 230 17.04 -6.53 22.04
CA PRO A 230 15.72 -6.91 22.52
C PRO A 230 14.63 -5.98 21.97
N ALA A 231 13.39 -6.50 21.88
CA ALA A 231 12.20 -5.69 21.66
C ALA A 231 11.55 -5.33 23.00
N PRO A 232 10.93 -4.14 23.14
CA PRO A 232 10.24 -3.79 24.36
C PRO A 232 8.95 -4.62 24.53
N GLY A 233 8.61 -4.98 25.77
CA GLY A 233 7.47 -5.85 26.07
C GLY A 233 6.12 -5.27 25.63
N TRP A 234 5.98 -3.94 25.59
CA TRP A 234 4.77 -3.25 25.13
C TRP A 234 4.56 -3.33 23.61
N LEU A 235 5.57 -3.72 22.82
CA LEU A 235 5.46 -3.78 21.35
C LEU A 235 4.40 -4.78 20.90
N ARG A 236 4.30 -5.92 21.59
CA ARG A 236 3.34 -6.98 21.27
C ARG A 236 1.88 -6.52 21.42
N PRO A 237 1.43 -5.99 22.57
CA PRO A 237 0.07 -5.47 22.68
C PRO A 237 -0.20 -4.28 21.73
N ALA A 238 0.78 -3.40 21.49
CA ALA A 238 0.64 -2.32 20.52
C ALA A 238 0.42 -2.84 19.08
N ALA A 239 1.16 -3.89 18.68
CA ALA A 239 0.98 -4.54 17.38
C ALA A 239 -0.41 -5.17 17.23
N LEU A 240 -0.91 -5.86 18.27
CA LEU A 240 -2.25 -6.44 18.27
C LEU A 240 -3.35 -5.36 18.20
N LEU A 241 -3.16 -4.25 18.91
CA LEU A 241 -4.07 -3.10 18.85
C LEU A 241 -4.12 -2.50 17.44
N LEU A 242 -2.96 -2.38 16.76
CA LEU A 242 -2.91 -1.90 15.38
C LEU A 242 -3.66 -2.84 14.41
N ILE A 243 -3.48 -4.16 14.57
CA ILE A 243 -4.22 -5.17 13.78
C ILE A 243 -5.73 -5.00 14.00
N ALA A 244 -6.16 -4.94 15.27
CA ALA A 244 -7.57 -4.77 15.61
C ALA A 244 -8.15 -3.46 15.06
N ALA A 245 -7.42 -2.35 15.22
CA ALA A 245 -7.80 -1.04 14.69
C ALA A 245 -7.90 -1.06 13.15
N GLY A 246 -6.98 -1.75 12.47
CA GLY A 246 -6.99 -1.95 11.02
C GLY A 246 -8.23 -2.71 10.53
N VAL A 247 -8.53 -3.84 11.16
CA VAL A 247 -9.73 -4.64 10.85
C VAL A 247 -11.00 -3.83 11.11
N ALA A 248 -11.10 -3.17 12.25
CA ALA A 248 -12.25 -2.33 12.60
C ALA A 248 -12.42 -1.16 11.60
N SER A 249 -11.32 -0.52 11.19
CA SER A 249 -11.33 0.56 10.20
C SER A 249 -11.79 0.08 8.83
N GLY A 250 -11.30 -1.07 8.36
CA GLY A 250 -11.75 -1.66 7.10
C GLY A 250 -13.23 -2.04 7.15
N ALA A 251 -13.67 -2.69 8.22
CA ALA A 251 -15.08 -3.02 8.44
C ALA A 251 -15.96 -1.76 8.44
N TYR A 252 -15.51 -0.68 9.08
CA TYR A 252 -16.20 0.61 9.10
C TYR A 252 -16.37 1.19 7.68
N VAL A 253 -15.30 1.21 6.88
CA VAL A 253 -15.37 1.70 5.47
C VAL A 253 -16.24 0.78 4.61
N ALA A 254 -16.30 -0.52 4.93
CA ALA A 254 -17.11 -1.51 4.23
C ALA A 254 -18.57 -1.59 4.71
N LEU A 255 -18.97 -0.85 5.75
CA LEU A 255 -20.32 -0.93 6.33
C LEU A 255 -21.46 -0.86 5.29
N PRO A 256 -21.42 0.03 4.28
CA PRO A 256 -22.48 0.07 3.26
C PRO A 256 -22.71 -1.26 2.54
N TYR A 257 -21.65 -2.04 2.30
CA TYR A 257 -21.75 -3.36 1.65
C TYR A 257 -22.31 -4.42 2.61
N LEU A 258 -22.09 -4.28 3.92
CA LEU A 258 -22.60 -5.19 4.92
C LEU A 258 -24.10 -4.94 5.22
N SER A 259 -24.56 -3.70 5.06
CA SER A 259 -25.98 -3.35 5.22
C SER A 259 -26.84 -3.67 3.99
N GLY A 260 -26.23 -4.01 2.85
CA GLY A 260 -26.92 -4.24 1.58
C GLY A 260 -27.35 -2.95 0.87
N GLY A 261 -27.99 -3.10 -0.29
CA GLY A 261 -28.50 -1.97 -1.08
C GLY A 261 -27.42 -1.13 -1.78
N VAL A 262 -26.27 -1.73 -2.05
CA VAL A 262 -25.16 -1.10 -2.80
C VAL A 262 -25.18 -1.58 -4.24
N ASP A 263 -25.18 -0.65 -5.19
CA ASP A 263 -25.14 -0.95 -6.62
C ASP A 263 -24.37 0.13 -7.39
N ARG A 264 -24.10 -0.11 -8.67
CA ARG A 264 -23.41 0.82 -9.56
C ARG A 264 -24.37 1.58 -10.44
N VAL A 265 -24.16 2.89 -10.56
CA VAL A 265 -24.87 3.73 -11.53
C VAL A 265 -24.31 3.52 -12.93
N VAL A 266 -25.13 3.03 -13.85
CA VAL A 266 -24.77 2.81 -15.27
C VAL A 266 -25.25 3.95 -16.18
N SER A 267 -26.34 4.61 -15.79
CA SER A 267 -26.90 5.76 -16.49
C SER A 267 -27.62 6.68 -15.50
N ALA A 268 -27.80 7.95 -15.84
CA ALA A 268 -28.51 8.91 -15.01
C ALA A 268 -29.14 10.02 -15.86
N GLY A 269 -30.22 10.60 -15.36
CA GLY A 269 -30.88 11.75 -15.97
C GLY A 269 -30.83 12.96 -15.05
N LEU A 270 -30.41 14.08 -15.64
CA LEU A 270 -30.43 15.38 -14.99
C LEU A 270 -31.60 16.22 -15.52
N THR A 271 -32.19 17.03 -14.67
CA THR A 271 -33.12 18.10 -15.06
C THR A 271 -32.35 19.28 -15.69
N ALA A 272 -33.08 20.21 -16.31
CA ALA A 272 -32.48 21.40 -16.91
C ALA A 272 -31.75 22.31 -15.89
N ASP A 273 -32.18 22.30 -14.63
CA ASP A 273 -31.52 22.99 -13.51
C ASP A 273 -30.39 22.17 -12.85
N GLY A 274 -30.02 21.01 -13.44
CA GLY A 274 -28.88 20.20 -13.01
C GLY A 274 -29.14 19.23 -11.86
N LYS A 275 -30.40 19.04 -11.45
CA LYS A 275 -30.78 18.09 -10.39
C LYS A 275 -30.93 16.68 -10.93
N LEU A 276 -30.70 15.69 -10.07
CA LEU A 276 -30.81 14.28 -10.41
C LEU A 276 -32.28 13.85 -10.39
N ALA A 277 -32.82 13.53 -11.57
CA ALA A 277 -34.20 13.08 -11.74
C ALA A 277 -34.33 11.56 -11.60
N TRP A 278 -33.33 10.80 -12.09
CA TRP A 278 -33.32 9.35 -12.00
C TRP A 278 -31.91 8.79 -12.17
N VAL A 279 -31.69 7.57 -11.69
CA VAL A 279 -30.49 6.76 -11.96
C VAL A 279 -30.92 5.38 -12.43
N GLU A 280 -30.09 4.78 -13.28
CA GLU A 280 -30.18 3.38 -13.65
C GLU A 280 -29.05 2.63 -12.96
N LEU A 281 -29.41 1.60 -12.20
CA LEU A 281 -28.50 0.76 -11.43
C LEU A 281 -28.22 -0.54 -12.19
N ALA A 282 -26.99 -1.04 -12.11
CA ALA A 282 -26.56 -2.22 -12.85
C ALA A 282 -27.40 -3.48 -12.55
N HIS A 283 -27.87 -3.65 -11.32
CA HIS A 283 -28.66 -4.81 -10.90
C HIS A 283 -30.06 -4.43 -10.36
N GLY A 284 -30.21 -3.20 -9.85
CA GLY A 284 -31.44 -2.69 -9.24
C GLY A 284 -32.43 -2.03 -10.20
N GLY A 285 -32.08 -1.87 -11.48
CA GLY A 285 -32.92 -1.17 -12.46
C GLY A 285 -33.00 0.34 -12.22
N ARG A 286 -34.06 0.99 -12.72
CA ARG A 286 -34.21 2.45 -12.66
C ARG A 286 -34.84 2.90 -11.34
N VAL A 287 -34.22 3.89 -10.71
CA VAL A 287 -34.72 4.60 -9.52
C VAL A 287 -35.06 6.02 -9.92
N GLU A 288 -36.31 6.44 -9.68
CA GLU A 288 -36.77 7.80 -9.95
C GLU A 288 -36.86 8.62 -8.66
N PHE A 289 -36.52 9.91 -8.75
CA PHE A 289 -36.58 10.85 -7.64
C PHE A 289 -37.67 11.87 -7.92
N ASN A 290 -38.72 11.86 -7.10
CA ASN A 290 -39.82 12.82 -7.16
C ASN A 290 -40.12 13.40 -5.77
N PRO A 291 -39.74 14.66 -5.49
CA PRO A 291 -39.09 15.61 -6.41
C PRO A 291 -37.63 15.23 -6.75
N PRO A 292 -37.05 15.77 -7.84
CA PRO A 292 -35.63 15.59 -8.17
C PRO A 292 -34.72 16.07 -7.02
N ILE A 293 -33.62 15.35 -6.81
CA ILE A 293 -32.68 15.59 -5.69
C ILE A 293 -31.39 16.25 -6.18
N GLU A 294 -30.64 16.87 -5.27
CA GLU A 294 -29.27 17.30 -5.56
C GLU A 294 -28.35 16.10 -5.81
N SER A 295 -27.50 16.20 -6.84
CA SER A 295 -26.48 15.17 -7.07
C SER A 295 -25.49 15.15 -5.89
N PRO A 296 -25.21 13.97 -5.29
CA PRO A 296 -24.19 13.85 -4.25
C PRO A 296 -22.77 13.99 -4.80
N VAL A 297 -22.60 14.06 -6.12
CA VAL A 297 -21.34 14.34 -6.82
C VAL A 297 -21.44 15.69 -7.51
N GLN A 298 -20.47 16.55 -7.25
CA GLN A 298 -20.40 17.90 -7.81
C GLN A 298 -19.11 18.12 -8.61
N PRO A 299 -19.17 18.80 -9.78
CA PRO A 299 -20.39 19.28 -10.46
C PRO A 299 -21.29 18.11 -10.91
N ALA A 300 -22.59 18.36 -11.07
CA ALA A 300 -23.56 17.33 -11.45
C ALA A 300 -23.31 16.72 -12.85
N SER A 301 -22.64 17.46 -13.73
CA SER A 301 -22.22 17.01 -15.06
C SER A 301 -20.78 17.40 -15.36
N VAL A 302 -20.11 16.64 -16.21
CA VAL A 302 -18.74 16.90 -16.69
C VAL A 302 -18.72 16.83 -18.20
N ASP A 303 -17.98 17.74 -18.84
CA ASP A 303 -17.68 17.65 -20.28
C ASP A 303 -16.51 16.68 -20.49
N VAL A 304 -16.76 15.63 -21.26
CA VAL A 304 -15.74 14.68 -21.71
C VAL A 304 -15.69 14.73 -23.23
N ASN A 305 -14.66 15.38 -23.77
CA ASN A 305 -14.42 15.51 -25.20
C ASN A 305 -15.62 16.07 -26.01
N GLY A 306 -16.29 17.10 -25.48
CA GLY A 306 -17.45 17.76 -26.08
C GLY A 306 -18.79 17.09 -25.77
N THR A 307 -18.79 16.05 -24.93
CA THR A 307 -20.01 15.35 -24.49
C THR A 307 -20.26 15.63 -23.01
N VAL A 308 -21.40 16.27 -22.70
CA VAL A 308 -21.81 16.51 -21.31
C VAL A 308 -22.45 15.25 -20.74
N LEU A 309 -21.82 14.69 -19.70
CA LEU A 309 -22.25 13.45 -19.07
C LEU A 309 -22.55 13.69 -17.58
N PRO A 310 -23.58 13.04 -17.00
CA PRO A 310 -23.82 13.10 -15.55
C PRO A 310 -22.63 12.52 -14.78
N SER A 311 -22.11 13.28 -13.81
CA SER A 311 -20.90 12.91 -13.07
C SER A 311 -21.10 11.70 -12.15
N ILE A 312 -22.34 11.41 -11.76
CA ILE A 312 -22.69 10.27 -10.91
C ILE A 312 -22.51 8.91 -11.59
N VAL A 313 -22.40 8.87 -12.93
CA VAL A 313 -22.22 7.60 -13.67
C VAL A 313 -20.90 6.92 -13.24
N LYS A 314 -20.87 5.58 -13.27
CA LYS A 314 -19.80 4.69 -12.76
C LYS A 314 -19.60 4.69 -11.24
N HIS A 315 -20.24 5.57 -10.48
CA HIS A 315 -20.13 5.55 -9.02
C HIS A 315 -20.85 4.35 -8.44
N VAL A 316 -20.29 3.82 -7.35
CA VAL A 316 -20.99 2.89 -6.46
C VAL A 316 -21.80 3.71 -5.47
N VAL A 317 -23.07 3.38 -5.33
CA VAL A 317 -24.04 4.11 -4.53
C VAL A 317 -24.82 3.18 -3.62
N SER A 318 -25.29 3.73 -2.51
CA SER A 318 -26.35 3.13 -1.70
C SER A 318 -27.62 3.95 -1.87
N VAL A 319 -28.74 3.25 -2.08
CA VAL A 319 -30.07 3.84 -2.22
C VAL A 319 -30.91 3.41 -1.03
N SER A 320 -31.39 4.40 -0.26
CA SER A 320 -32.26 4.16 0.90
C SER A 320 -33.24 5.32 1.06
N ASP A 321 -34.53 5.00 1.19
CA ASP A 321 -35.60 5.96 1.52
C ASP A 321 -35.57 7.26 0.68
N GLY A 322 -35.48 7.12 -0.65
CA GLY A 322 -35.45 8.27 -1.58
C GLY A 322 -34.14 9.08 -1.57
N SER A 323 -33.12 8.63 -0.85
CA SER A 323 -31.79 9.23 -0.83
C SER A 323 -30.76 8.39 -1.59
N LEU A 324 -29.84 9.06 -2.28
CA LEU A 324 -28.72 8.46 -3.01
C LEU A 324 -27.41 8.90 -2.34
N ARG A 325 -26.55 7.96 -1.94
CA ARG A 325 -25.25 8.26 -1.33
C ARG A 325 -24.14 7.56 -2.08
N VAL A 326 -23.07 8.28 -2.39
CA VAL A 326 -21.85 7.70 -2.94
C VAL A 326 -21.13 6.89 -1.88
N VAL A 327 -20.74 5.67 -2.25
CA VAL A 327 -20.08 4.70 -1.39
C VAL A 327 -18.63 4.54 -1.84
N THR A 328 -17.70 4.45 -0.88
CA THR A 328 -16.31 4.10 -1.16
C THR A 328 -16.24 2.68 -1.71
N HIS A 329 -15.45 2.47 -2.75
CA HIS A 329 -15.31 1.14 -3.35
C HIS A 329 -14.73 0.11 -2.36
N TRP A 330 -15.23 -1.14 -2.37
CA TRP A 330 -14.87 -2.20 -1.40
C TRP A 330 -13.36 -2.48 -1.35
N SER A 331 -12.67 -2.34 -2.48
CA SER A 331 -11.22 -2.57 -2.59
C SER A 331 -10.41 -1.64 -1.67
N VAL A 332 -10.93 -0.44 -1.41
CA VAL A 332 -10.28 0.54 -0.51
C VAL A 332 -10.38 0.07 0.94
N ALA A 333 -11.53 -0.46 1.35
CA ALA A 333 -11.73 -1.03 2.67
C ALA A 333 -10.82 -2.24 2.90
N LEU A 334 -10.75 -3.15 1.93
CA LEU A 334 -9.86 -4.31 1.97
C LEU A 334 -8.39 -3.89 2.09
N ASN A 335 -7.93 -2.99 1.22
CA ASN A 335 -6.55 -2.55 1.20
C ASN A 335 -6.16 -1.81 2.49
N LEU A 336 -7.07 -1.00 3.05
CA LEU A 336 -6.85 -0.31 4.31
C LEU A 336 -6.64 -1.31 5.47
N ALA A 337 -7.52 -2.30 5.60
CA ALA A 337 -7.38 -3.33 6.63
C ALA A 337 -6.12 -4.16 6.42
N ALA A 338 -5.90 -4.66 5.20
CA ALA A 338 -4.76 -5.52 4.88
C ALA A 338 -3.42 -4.81 5.17
N TYR A 339 -3.33 -3.51 4.92
CA TYR A 339 -2.13 -2.71 5.20
C TYR A 339 -1.81 -2.65 6.71
N ALA A 340 -2.80 -2.28 7.51
CA ALA A 340 -2.64 -2.18 8.96
C ALA A 340 -2.36 -3.54 9.59
N VAL A 341 -3.02 -4.61 9.11
CA VAL A 341 -2.76 -5.99 9.52
C VAL A 341 -1.33 -6.39 9.18
N ALA A 342 -0.86 -6.17 7.96
CA ALA A 342 0.50 -6.51 7.54
C ALA A 342 1.56 -5.79 8.40
N THR A 343 1.37 -4.48 8.62
CA THR A 343 2.26 -3.67 9.48
C THR A 343 2.26 -4.19 10.92
N GLY A 344 1.08 -4.50 11.47
CA GLY A 344 0.94 -5.09 12.79
C GLY A 344 1.58 -6.48 12.91
N VAL A 345 1.47 -7.32 11.88
CA VAL A 345 2.15 -8.63 11.83
C VAL A 345 3.67 -8.48 11.83
N VAL A 346 4.23 -7.53 11.08
CA VAL A 346 5.67 -7.24 11.12
C VAL A 346 6.10 -6.83 12.53
N LEU A 347 5.37 -5.94 13.19
CA LEU A 347 5.64 -5.55 14.57
C LEU A 347 5.51 -6.71 15.55
N LEU A 348 4.53 -7.59 15.36
CA LEU A 348 4.32 -8.78 16.16
C LEU A 348 5.50 -9.75 16.03
N LEU A 349 6.02 -9.94 14.81
CA LEU A 349 7.22 -10.74 14.55
C LEU A 349 8.45 -10.11 15.22
N LEU A 350 8.63 -8.80 15.15
CA LEU A 350 9.74 -8.10 15.83
C LEU A 350 9.64 -8.22 17.36
N SER A 351 8.43 -8.27 17.91
CA SER A 351 8.18 -8.45 19.36
C SER A 351 8.49 -9.84 19.89
N SER A 352 8.67 -10.85 19.02
CA SER A 352 8.93 -12.22 19.43
C SER A 352 10.26 -12.36 20.18
N ARG A 353 10.34 -13.28 21.16
CA ARG A 353 11.57 -13.52 21.93
C ARG A 353 12.74 -13.99 21.06
N ARG A 354 12.44 -14.80 20.04
CA ARG A 354 13.38 -15.24 19.00
C ARG A 354 12.74 -14.99 17.64
N LEU A 355 13.47 -14.34 16.74
CA LEU A 355 13.02 -14.23 15.36
C LEU A 355 12.88 -15.63 14.74
N PRO A 356 11.90 -15.85 13.84
CA PRO A 356 11.78 -17.10 13.10
C PRO A 356 13.10 -17.51 12.45
N ARG A 357 13.41 -18.81 12.39
CA ARG A 357 14.65 -19.34 11.79
C ARG A 357 14.87 -18.87 10.35
N SER A 358 13.80 -18.75 9.58
CA SER A 358 13.81 -18.20 8.20
C SER A 358 14.29 -16.75 8.12
N ILE A 359 14.15 -15.99 9.22
CA ILE A 359 14.57 -14.60 9.32
C ILE A 359 15.94 -14.50 10.01
N SER A 360 16.18 -15.25 11.09
CA SER A 360 17.41 -15.17 11.89
C SER A 360 18.63 -15.83 11.23
N GLY A 361 18.43 -16.87 10.42
CA GLY A 361 19.54 -17.63 9.80
C GLY A 361 20.38 -18.44 10.80
N SER A 362 19.95 -18.55 12.06
CA SER A 362 20.62 -19.35 13.09
C SER A 362 20.17 -20.81 13.01
N ARG A 363 21.11 -21.76 12.93
CA ARG A 363 20.84 -23.20 13.08
C ARG A 363 20.35 -23.52 14.50
#